data_AF-A0A7X9BP82-F1
#
_entry.id   AF-A0A7X9BP82-F1
#
_cell.length_a   1.000
_cell.length_b   1.000
_cell.length_c   1.000
_cell.angle_alpha   90.00
_cell.angle_beta   90.00
_cell.angle_gamma   90.00
#
_symmetry.space_group_name_H-M   'P 1'
#
loop_
_entity.id
_entity.type
_entity.pdbx_description
1 polymer ?
#
loop_
_entity_poly.entity_id
_entity_poly.type
_entity_poly.pdbx_seq_one_letter_code
_entity_poly.pdbx_strand_id
1 'polypeptide(L)'
;MEKIIDARGLSCPQPVILTKQVLDQNPEEVIITVVDNPTALENVTKLAKSQGYNVEVEERAGEYHISMIRLEPTNEQELLAPEPAGNVAILLTSNLFGQGDEELGKVL
;
A
#
# COMPACT_ATOMS: atom_id res chain seq x y z
N MET A 1 -12.08 20.73 -1.07
CA MET A 1 -12.01 20.71 0.41
C MET A 1 -10.95 19.70 0.81
N GLU A 2 -10.35 19.86 1.99
CA GLU A 2 -9.39 18.91 2.54
C GLU A 2 -10.04 18.07 3.65
N LYS A 3 -9.73 16.77 3.69
CA LYS A 3 -10.25 15.85 4.69
C LYS A 3 -9.11 15.13 5.38
N ILE A 4 -9.03 15.32 6.70
CA ILE A 4 -7.96 14.75 7.52
C ILE A 4 -8.47 13.50 8.25
N ILE A 5 -7.70 12.41 8.16
CA ILE A 5 -7.94 11.14 8.83
C ILE A 5 -6.81 10.94 9.84
N ASP A 6 -7.15 10.98 11.12
CA ASP A 6 -6.20 10.63 12.17
C ASP A 6 -6.23 9.12 12.42
N ALA A 7 -5.15 8.44 12.06
CA ALA A 7 -4.97 7.00 12.25
C ALA A 7 -3.76 6.67 13.13
N ARG A 8 -3.31 7.63 13.95
CA ARG A 8 -2.23 7.44 14.94
C ARG A 8 -2.65 6.44 16.01
N GLY A 9 -1.70 5.67 16.51
CA GLY A 9 -1.91 4.62 17.51
C GLY A 9 -2.68 3.39 17.00
N LEU A 10 -3.11 3.38 15.73
CA LEU A 10 -3.84 2.27 15.14
C LEU A 10 -2.87 1.25 14.53
N SER A 11 -3.06 -0.01 14.89
CA SER A 11 -2.31 -1.12 14.30
C SER A 11 -2.85 -1.47 12.91
N CYS A 12 -1.98 -1.94 12.01
CA CYS A 12 -2.42 -2.50 10.74
C CYS A 12 -3.41 -3.66 10.99
N PRO A 13 -4.52 -3.77 10.22
CA PRO A 13 -4.81 -3.05 8.98
C PRO A 13 -5.68 -1.78 9.13
N GLN A 14 -5.96 -1.30 10.34
CA GLN A 14 -6.95 -0.22 10.55
C GLN A 14 -6.67 1.08 9.77
N PRO A 15 -5.44 1.64 9.75
CA PRO A 15 -5.15 2.85 8.97
C PRO A 15 -5.50 2.72 7.48
N VAL A 16 -5.27 1.53 6.91
CA VAL A 16 -5.51 1.22 5.51
C VAL A 16 -7.02 1.17 5.22
N ILE A 17 -7.78 0.52 6.10
CA ILE A 17 -9.24 0.39 5.94
C ILE A 17 -9.92 1.75 6.03
N LEU A 18 -9.57 2.56 7.04
CA LEU A 18 -10.14 3.90 7.22
C LEU A 18 -9.82 4.81 6.04
N THR A 19 -8.56 4.79 5.59
CA THR A 19 -8.13 5.56 4.44
C THR A 19 -8.89 5.14 3.18
N LYS A 20 -9.03 3.83 2.93
CA LYS A 20 -9.79 3.31 1.78
C LYS A 20 -11.23 3.81 1.78
N GLN A 21 -11.93 3.71 2.92
CA GLN A 21 -13.32 4.14 3.03
C GLN A 21 -13.50 5.61 2.65
N VAL A 22 -12.57 6.48 3.06
CA VAL A 22 -12.64 7.90 2.75
C VAL A 22 -12.29 8.20 1.30
N LEU A 23 -11.27 7.53 0.74
CA LEU A 23 -10.92 7.61 -0.69
C LEU A 23 -12.08 7.19 -1.59
N ASP A 24 -12.81 6.13 -1.22
CA ASP A 24 -13.96 5.63 -1.98
C ASP A 24 -15.17 6.58 -1.92
N GLN A 25 -15.33 7.31 -0.80
CA GLN A 25 -16.46 8.22 -0.59
C GLN A 25 -16.24 9.65 -1.10
N ASN A 26 -14.98 10.10 -1.19
CA ASN A 26 -14.65 11.52 -1.47
C ASN A 26 -13.55 11.62 -2.55
N PRO A 27 -13.79 11.12 -3.77
CA PRO A 27 -12.75 11.02 -4.80
C PRO A 27 -12.24 12.37 -5.32
N GLU A 28 -13.00 13.46 -5.13
CA GLU A 28 -12.64 14.80 -5.58
C GLU A 28 -11.96 15.65 -4.50
N GLU A 29 -11.84 15.13 -3.27
CA GLU A 29 -11.25 15.84 -2.15
C GLU A 29 -9.78 15.47 -1.95
N VAL A 30 -9.00 16.43 -1.43
CA VAL A 30 -7.64 16.15 -0.96
C VAL A 30 -7.75 15.44 0.38
N ILE A 31 -7.19 14.24 0.49
CA ILE A 31 -7.27 13.43 1.71
C ILE A 31 -5.90 13.37 2.37
N ILE A 32 -5.83 13.66 3.66
CA ILE A 32 -4.60 13.61 4.45
C ILE A 32 -4.76 12.55 5.52
N THR A 33 -4.03 11.44 5.43
CA THR A 33 -3.99 10.43 6.51
C THR A 33 -2.76 10.65 7.37
N VAL A 34 -2.94 10.76 8.69
CA VAL A 34 -1.84 10.87 9.67
C VAL A 34 -1.60 9.51 10.32
N VAL A 35 -0.37 9.02 10.27
CA VAL A 35 0.07 7.76 10.91
C VAL A 35 1.36 7.98 11.69
N ASP A 36 1.67 7.10 12.64
CA ASP A 36 2.79 7.24 13.58
C ASP A 36 3.89 6.18 13.42
N ASN A 37 3.79 5.32 12.40
CA ASN A 37 4.74 4.25 12.18
C ASN A 37 5.02 4.01 10.69
N PRO A 38 6.24 3.59 10.34
CA PRO A 38 6.67 3.43 8.95
C PRO A 38 5.91 2.33 8.20
N THR A 39 5.46 1.29 8.90
CA THR A 39 4.67 0.20 8.29
C THR A 39 3.30 0.69 7.82
N ALA A 40 2.61 1.49 8.64
CA ALA A 40 1.36 2.11 8.26
C ALA A 40 1.55 3.10 7.10
N LEU A 41 2.63 3.89 7.12
CA LEU A 41 3.00 4.79 6.03
C LEU A 41 3.12 4.03 4.70
N GLU A 42 3.90 2.96 4.68
CA GLU A 42 4.14 2.16 3.47
C GLU A 42 2.83 1.56 2.94
N ASN A 43 2.02 0.96 3.82
CA ASN A 43 0.77 0.31 3.43
C ASN A 43 -0.28 1.30 2.92
N VAL A 44 -0.45 2.45 3.58
CA VAL A 44 -1.38 3.51 3.14
C VAL A 44 -0.92 4.11 1.81
N THR A 45 0.38 4.37 1.66
CA THR A 45 0.95 4.88 0.40
C THR A 45 0.71 3.91 -0.76
N LYS A 46 0.96 2.61 -0.56
CA LYS A 46 0.70 1.57 -1.57
C LYS A 46 -0.77 1.50 -1.97
N LEU A 47 -1.67 1.55 -0.98
CA LEU A 47 -3.12 1.58 -1.23
C LEU A 47 -3.49 2.76 -2.13
N ALA A 48 -3.10 3.98 -1.74
CA ALA A 48 -3.46 5.20 -2.45
C ALA A 48 -2.95 5.19 -3.90
N LYS A 49 -1.69 4.83 -4.11
CA LYS A 49 -1.11 4.68 -5.46
C LYS A 49 -1.84 3.62 -6.28
N SER A 50 -2.17 2.47 -5.68
CA SER A 50 -2.91 1.40 -6.38
C SER A 50 -4.31 1.83 -6.83
N GLN A 51 -4.88 2.83 -6.18
CA GLN A 51 -6.18 3.39 -6.51
C GLN A 51 -6.11 4.56 -7.49
N GLY A 52 -4.91 4.95 -7.96
CA GLY A 52 -4.74 6.08 -8.89
C GLY A 52 -4.69 7.44 -8.19
N TYR A 53 -4.25 7.49 -6.93
CA TYR A 53 -3.95 8.75 -6.25
C TYR A 53 -2.46 9.07 -6.35
N ASN A 54 -2.14 10.34 -6.57
CA ASN A 54 -0.81 10.86 -6.27
C ASN A 54 -0.65 10.98 -4.76
N VAL A 55 0.56 10.70 -4.26
CA VAL A 55 0.85 10.66 -2.82
C VAL A 55 2.07 11.52 -2.50
N GLU A 56 1.89 12.47 -1.60
CA GLU A 56 2.95 13.25 -0.99
C GLU A 56 3.02 12.94 0.50
N VAL A 57 4.23 12.81 1.04
CA VAL A 57 4.45 12.45 2.44
C VAL A 57 5.28 13.54 3.10
N GLU A 58 4.78 14.02 4.23
CA GLU A 58 5.51 14.95 5.09
C GLU A 58 5.70 14.34 6.47
N GLU A 59 6.94 14.28 6.93
CA GLU A 59 7.26 13.82 8.29
C GLU A 59 7.33 15.02 9.23
N ARG A 60 6.56 14.95 10.33
CA ARG A 60 6.49 15.99 11.35
C ARG A 60 6.56 15.34 12.73
N ALA A 61 7.65 15.61 13.46
CA ALA A 61 7.84 15.15 14.84
C ALA A 61 7.60 13.63 15.07
N GLY A 62 7.96 12.79 14.09
CA GLY A 62 7.76 11.33 14.14
C GLY A 62 6.38 10.86 13.68
N GLU A 63 5.53 11.76 13.21
CA GLU A 63 4.26 11.47 12.54
C GLU A 63 4.41 11.66 11.03
N TYR A 64 3.69 10.86 10.25
CA TYR A 64 3.67 10.92 8.80
C TYR A 64 2.31 11.42 8.33
N HIS A 65 2.31 12.55 7.65
CA HIS A 65 1.15 13.12 6.98
C HIS A 65 1.18 12.70 5.51
N ILE A 66 0.19 11.91 5.10
CA ILE A 66 0.10 11.33 3.76
C ILE A 66 -0.99 12.07 3.00
N SER A 67 -0.60 13.02 2.16
CA SER A 67 -1.50 13.78 1.30
C SER A 67 -1.77 13.01 0.01
N MET A 68 -3.05 12.80 -0.30
CA MET A 68 -3.52 11.99 -1.42
C MET A 68 -4.45 12.84 -2.30
N ILE A 69 -4.13 12.91 -3.59
CA ILE A 69 -4.90 13.67 -4.59
C ILE A 69 -5.22 12.73 -5.75
N ARG A 70 -6.50 12.66 -6.13
CA ARG A 70 -6.94 11.81 -7.23
C ARG A 70 -6.30 12.28 -8.53
N LEU A 71 -5.64 11.37 -9.23
CA LEU A 71 -5.25 11.63 -10.61
C LEU A 71 -6.51 11.43 -11.46
N GLU A 72 -6.95 12.49 -12.13
CA GLU A 72 -7.80 12.36 -13.30
C GLU A 72 -7.13 11.37 -14.26
N PRO A 73 -7.87 10.48 -14.95
CA PRO A 73 -7.29 9.60 -15.95
C PRO A 73 -6.86 10.44 -17.16
N THR A 74 -5.70 11.11 -17.06
CA THR A 74 -4.96 11.57 -18.22
C THR A 74 -4.53 10.33 -18.98
N ASN A 75 -4.87 10.27 -20.25
CA ASN A 75 -4.74 9.12 -21.13
C ASN A 75 -3.28 8.85 -21.55
N GLU A 76 -2.36 8.89 -20.59
CA GLU A 76 -0.93 8.76 -20.82
C GLU A 76 -0.37 7.76 -19.82
N GLN A 77 -0.09 6.55 -20.34
CA GLN A 77 0.76 5.58 -19.68
C GLN A 77 2.14 6.22 -19.47
N GLU A 78 2.50 6.52 -18.22
CA GLU A 78 3.92 6.68 -17.91
C GLU A 78 4.28 6.15 -16.53
N LEU A 79 5.28 5.28 -16.55
CA LEU A 79 5.77 4.40 -15.51
C LEU A 79 6.42 5.18 -14.36
N LEU A 80 6.12 4.77 -13.12
CA LEU A 80 7.06 4.90 -12.00
C LEU A 80 6.98 3.64 -11.12
N ALA A 81 7.49 2.52 -11.63
CA ALA A 81 7.97 1.46 -10.75
C ALA A 81 9.30 1.94 -10.16
N PRO A 82 9.51 1.89 -8.83
CA PRO A 82 10.83 2.18 -8.27
C PRO A 82 11.84 1.17 -8.82
N GLU A 83 12.97 1.66 -9.31
CA GLU A 83 14.05 0.80 -9.78
C GLU A 83 14.51 -0.15 -8.66
N PRO A 84 14.65 -1.47 -8.92
CA PRO A 84 15.27 -2.35 -7.95
C PRO A 84 16.77 -2.06 -7.93
N ALA A 85 17.20 -1.27 -6.94
CA ALA A 85 18.60 -1.24 -6.54
C ALA A 85 18.97 -2.58 -5.88
N GLY A 86 19.36 -3.55 -6.70
CA GLY A 86 19.94 -4.81 -6.24
C GLY A 86 19.82 -5.94 -7.26
N ASN A 87 20.89 -6.73 -7.41
CA ASN A 87 20.86 -7.97 -8.18
C ASN A 87 19.83 -8.93 -7.55
N VAL A 88 18.62 -8.97 -8.08
CA VAL A 88 17.60 -9.94 -7.67
C VAL A 88 17.80 -11.20 -8.50
N ALA A 89 18.29 -12.26 -7.87
CA ALA A 89 18.26 -13.62 -8.42
C ALA A 89 16.98 -14.31 -7.93
N ILE A 90 16.10 -14.69 -8.86
CA ILE A 90 14.91 -15.48 -8.55
C ILE A 90 15.18 -16.94 -8.94
N LEU A 91 15.26 -17.82 -7.94
CA LEU A 91 15.34 -19.27 -8.13
C LEU A 91 13.97 -19.88 -7.83
N LEU A 92 13.29 -20.35 -8.88
CA LEU A 92 12.04 -21.10 -8.77
C LEU A 92 12.36 -22.60 -8.71
N THR A 93 12.23 -23.22 -7.53
CA THR A 93 12.55 -24.64 -7.34
C THR A 93 11.35 -25.58 -7.55
N SER A 94 10.11 -25.09 -7.52
CA SER A 94 8.92 -25.85 -7.95
C SER A 94 7.72 -24.93 -8.21
N ASN A 95 6.72 -25.45 -8.91
CA ASN A 95 5.40 -24.83 -9.09
C ASN A 95 4.34 -25.44 -8.15
N LEU A 96 4.75 -26.11 -7.06
CA LEU A 96 3.89 -26.83 -6.13
C LEU A 96 4.16 -26.38 -4.68
N PHE A 97 3.10 -26.18 -3.89
CA PHE A 97 3.20 -25.83 -2.47
C PHE A 97 3.20 -27.09 -1.60
N GLY A 98 4.24 -27.30 -0.78
CA GLY A 98 4.33 -28.37 0.22
C GLY A 98 5.51 -29.33 0.01
N GLN A 99 6.24 -29.63 1.08
CA GLN A 99 7.17 -30.78 1.16
C GLN A 99 6.47 -31.84 2.01
N GLY A 100 5.87 -32.82 1.36
CA GLY A 100 5.31 -34.01 1.99
C GLY A 100 6.25 -35.20 1.78
N ASP A 101 6.36 -36.04 2.82
CA ASP A 101 7.12 -37.29 2.81
C ASP A 101 6.64 -38.22 1.67
N GLU A 102 7.56 -38.80 0.91
CA GLU A 102 7.30 -39.51 -0.35
C GLU A 102 6.49 -40.81 -0.20
N GLU A 103 6.23 -41.29 1.02
CA GLU A 103 5.61 -42.60 1.25
C GLU A 103 4.10 -42.61 1.57
N LEU A 104 3.44 -41.48 1.87
CA LEU A 104 2.02 -41.49 2.28
C LEU A 104 1.00 -41.38 1.13
N GLY A 105 1.45 -41.14 -0.11
CA GLY A 105 0.56 -40.94 -1.26
C GLY A 105 0.07 -42.19 -1.98
N LYS A 106 0.42 -43.40 -1.52
CA LYS A 106 0.06 -44.68 -2.19
C LYS A 106 -0.90 -45.58 -1.42
N VAL A 107 -1.35 -45.18 -0.24
CA VAL A 107 -2.37 -45.92 0.49
C VAL A 107 -3.38 -44.94 1.04
N LEU A 108 -4.37 -44.60 0.21
CA LEU A 108 -5.80 -44.40 0.53
C LEU A 108 -6.57 -44.08 -0.76
#